data_AF-A0A3C0DY36-F1
#
_entry.id   AF-A0A3C0DY36-F1
#
_cell.length_a   1.000
_cell.length_b   1.000
_cell.length_c   1.000
_cell.angle_alpha   90.00
_cell.angle_beta   90.00
_cell.angle_gamma   90.00
#
_symmetry.space_group_name_H-M   'P 1'
#
loop_
_entity.id
_entity.type
_entity.pdbx_description
1 polymer ?
#
loop_
_entity_poly.entity_id
_entity_poly.type
_entity_poly.pdbx_seq_one_letter_code
_entity_poly.pdbx_strand_id
1 'polypeptide(L)'
;MIHRLTWCMMLAMAAGVTIGQGWDLDDHVAVVGGDGDRMYLTTLDGTLDWAELLGQTWTLHSAPLLGGPMRLESLVPFRAPSWSVLGHLQHVAMHPDRPVAVMAAVRDGADHLDLFLSYRSPDDSWSVPMPLDGLNTVEDEVFPGWLGADLVYASRVDGHFHLHRAAAATQWLRAERMTLEGMPHVHAVGMHEAGPNLRWVTVQQERGGPLKVVPWTGYNPSKSLATGWTLCLDAPACDGATLQIRTSAGALAAQSEGACLSLDGLHMEDVWKVT
;
A
#
# COMPACT_ATOMS: atom_id res chain seq x y z
N MET A 1 16.17 -9.38 7.32
CA MET A 1 15.23 -10.51 7.25
C MET A 1 15.26 -10.98 5.79
N ILE A 2 15.61 -12.24 5.51
CA ILE A 2 15.77 -12.73 4.12
C ILE A 2 14.43 -13.31 3.68
N HIS A 3 13.78 -12.71 2.69
CA HIS A 3 12.56 -13.25 2.07
C HIS A 3 12.95 -14.18 0.91
N ARG A 4 12.36 -15.37 0.85
CA ARG A 4 12.63 -16.41 -0.16
C ARG A 4 11.41 -16.62 -1.06
N LEU A 5 11.63 -16.66 -2.37
CA LEU A 5 10.71 -17.24 -3.34
C LEU A 5 11.28 -18.57 -3.86
N THR A 6 10.46 -19.62 -3.95
CA THR A 6 10.83 -21.00 -4.38
C THR A 6 9.92 -21.48 -5.51
N TRP A 7 10.49 -21.88 -6.66
CA TRP A 7 9.77 -22.43 -7.82
C TRP A 7 10.65 -23.40 -8.64
N CYS A 8 10.04 -24.40 -9.30
CA CYS A 8 10.71 -25.22 -10.32
C CYS A 8 9.68 -25.78 -11.34
N MET A 9 9.50 -25.12 -12.49
CA MET A 9 8.81 -25.68 -13.66
C MET A 9 9.27 -24.97 -14.95
N MET A 10 9.58 -25.74 -16.00
CA MET A 10 9.99 -25.24 -17.32
C MET A 10 8.84 -24.43 -17.96
N LEU A 11 8.87 -23.12 -17.77
CA LEU A 11 8.21 -22.16 -18.63
C LEU A 11 9.24 -21.10 -19.00
N ALA A 12 9.34 -20.80 -20.30
CA ALA A 12 9.87 -19.52 -20.75
C ALA A 12 8.91 -18.45 -20.22
N MET A 13 9.14 -18.01 -18.98
CA MET A 13 8.42 -16.88 -18.40
C MET A 13 9.17 -15.64 -18.89
N ALA A 14 8.55 -14.89 -19.79
CA ALA A 14 8.67 -13.45 -19.69
C ALA A 14 8.28 -13.14 -18.24
N ALA A 15 9.19 -12.63 -17.42
CA ALA A 15 8.86 -12.22 -16.07
C ALA A 15 8.04 -10.92 -16.11
N GLY A 16 6.86 -10.98 -16.72
CA GLY A 16 5.72 -10.31 -16.15
C GLY A 16 5.27 -11.21 -15.01
N VAL A 17 5.61 -10.87 -13.77
CA VAL A 17 4.54 -11.00 -12.75
C VAL A 17 3.40 -10.23 -13.38
N THR A 18 2.33 -10.92 -13.79
CA THR A 18 1.10 -10.24 -14.18
C THR A 18 0.60 -9.61 -12.89
N ILE A 19 1.10 -8.41 -12.60
CA ILE A 19 0.47 -7.50 -11.66
C ILE A 19 -0.97 -7.46 -12.13
N GLY A 20 -1.90 -7.83 -11.24
CA GLY A 20 -3.31 -7.70 -11.58
C GLY A 20 -3.56 -6.28 -12.10
N GLN A 21 -4.49 -6.08 -13.03
CA GLN A 21 -4.76 -4.74 -13.59
C GLN A 21 -5.30 -3.73 -12.56
N GLY A 22 -5.26 -4.05 -11.27
CA GLY A 22 -5.94 -3.36 -10.21
C GLY A 22 -7.34 -3.90 -9.97
N TRP A 23 -8.11 -3.12 -9.23
CA TRP A 23 -9.53 -3.31 -9.02
C TRP A 23 -10.23 -2.07 -9.59
N ASP A 24 -10.85 -2.28 -10.75
CA ASP A 24 -11.72 -1.35 -11.45
C ASP A 24 -13.10 -1.99 -11.51
N LEU A 25 -13.98 -1.60 -10.59
CA LEU A 25 -15.30 -2.15 -10.39
C LEU A 25 -16.34 -1.06 -10.66
N ASP A 26 -17.60 -1.46 -10.80
CA ASP A 26 -18.71 -0.50 -10.80
C ASP A 26 -18.84 0.20 -9.44
N ASP A 27 -18.43 -0.47 -8.36
CA ASP A 27 -18.35 0.06 -7.00
C ASP A 27 -17.09 0.92 -6.76
N HIS A 28 -17.16 1.84 -5.79
CA HIS A 28 -15.95 2.43 -5.23
C HIS A 28 -15.11 1.35 -4.58
N VAL A 29 -13.81 1.33 -4.88
CA VAL A 29 -12.83 0.50 -4.18
C VAL A 29 -11.63 1.34 -3.75
N ALA A 30 -11.21 1.17 -2.50
CA ALA A 30 -10.04 1.83 -1.94
C ALA A 30 -9.14 0.84 -1.21
N VAL A 31 -7.82 1.01 -1.36
CA VAL A 31 -6.84 0.26 -0.59
C VAL A 31 -6.73 0.82 0.82
N VAL A 32 -6.75 -0.07 1.82
CA VAL A 32 -6.69 0.30 3.24
C VAL A 32 -5.53 -0.37 3.98
N GLY A 33 -4.82 -1.32 3.37
CA GLY A 33 -3.65 -1.92 4.02
C GLY A 33 -3.26 -3.28 3.46
N GLY A 34 -2.38 -3.95 4.19
CA GLY A 34 -1.88 -5.28 3.87
C GLY A 34 -1.14 -5.89 5.06
N ASP A 35 -1.00 -7.21 5.06
CA ASP A 35 -0.34 -8.00 6.12
C ASP A 35 0.93 -8.72 5.64
N GLY A 36 1.39 -8.40 4.43
CA GLY A 36 2.54 -9.03 3.79
C GLY A 36 2.20 -10.25 2.92
N ASP A 37 0.98 -10.78 3.00
CA ASP A 37 0.47 -11.84 2.11
C ASP A 37 -0.76 -11.37 1.32
N ARG A 38 -1.56 -10.50 1.93
CA ARG A 38 -2.83 -10.02 1.40
C ARG A 38 -2.89 -8.51 1.38
N MET A 39 -3.62 -8.00 0.39
CA MET A 39 -4.13 -6.64 0.36
C MET A 39 -5.51 -6.60 0.99
N TYR A 40 -5.79 -5.52 1.72
CA TYR A 40 -7.12 -5.20 2.22
C TYR A 40 -7.69 -4.01 1.44
N LEU A 41 -8.92 -4.19 0.99
CA LEU A 41 -9.65 -3.28 0.13
C LEU A 41 -10.99 -3.00 0.78
N THR A 42 -11.43 -1.76 0.76
CA THR A 42 -12.77 -1.40 1.18
C THR A 42 -13.62 -0.98 -0.01
N THR A 43 -14.90 -1.34 0.00
CA THR A 43 -15.83 -1.10 -1.10
C THR A 43 -17.11 -0.41 -0.64
N LEU A 44 -17.68 0.39 -1.53
CA LEU A 44 -18.94 1.11 -1.38
C LEU A 44 -19.65 1.16 -2.73
N ASP A 45 -20.99 1.10 -2.72
CA ASP A 45 -21.81 1.24 -3.94
C ASP A 45 -21.38 2.47 -4.77
N GLY A 46 -21.00 2.22 -6.02
CA GLY A 46 -20.42 3.23 -6.91
C GLY A 46 -21.40 4.27 -7.45
N THR A 47 -22.69 4.11 -7.16
CA THR A 47 -23.72 5.10 -7.50
C THR A 47 -23.84 6.22 -6.46
N LEU A 48 -23.21 6.06 -5.30
CA LEU A 48 -23.27 7.01 -4.19
C LEU A 48 -22.12 8.01 -4.24
N ASP A 49 -22.28 9.17 -3.59
CA ASP A 49 -21.13 10.04 -3.35
C ASP A 49 -20.32 9.50 -2.17
N TRP A 50 -19.22 8.82 -2.49
CA TRP A 50 -18.33 8.25 -1.47
C TRP A 50 -17.82 9.28 -0.46
N ALA A 51 -17.66 10.53 -0.88
CA ALA A 51 -17.09 11.57 -0.03
C ALA A 51 -18.11 12.14 0.96
N GLU A 52 -19.41 11.97 0.71
CA GLU A 52 -20.49 12.24 1.68
C GLU A 52 -20.72 11.04 2.63
N LEU A 53 -20.21 9.86 2.28
CA LEU A 53 -20.40 8.61 3.01
C LEU A 53 -19.15 8.15 3.77
N LEU A 54 -18.21 9.05 4.02
CA LEU A 54 -17.00 8.77 4.79
C LEU A 54 -17.28 8.36 6.24
N GLY A 55 -18.41 8.79 6.80
CA GLY A 55 -18.87 8.42 8.14
C GLY A 55 -19.62 7.09 8.23
N GLN A 56 -19.76 6.37 7.11
CA GLN A 56 -20.46 5.08 7.05
C GLN A 56 -19.48 3.91 7.09
N THR A 57 -19.96 2.74 7.49
CA THR A 57 -19.19 1.50 7.40
C THR A 57 -19.18 1.00 5.97
N TRP A 58 -18.00 0.89 5.38
CA TRP A 58 -17.78 0.30 4.07
C TRP A 58 -17.49 -1.20 4.20
N THR A 59 -17.77 -1.98 3.16
CA THR A 59 -17.48 -3.42 3.17
C THR A 59 -15.99 -3.67 3.04
N LEU A 60 -15.45 -4.64 3.77
CA LEU A 60 -14.04 -4.99 3.72
C LEU A 60 -13.83 -6.28 2.93
N HIS A 61 -12.85 -6.26 2.04
CA HIS A 61 -12.40 -7.39 1.27
C HIS A 61 -10.90 -7.59 1.46
N SER A 62 -10.43 -8.80 1.17
CA SER A 62 -9.02 -9.08 1.00
C SER A 62 -8.73 -9.74 -0.34
N ALA A 63 -7.53 -9.53 -0.87
CA ALA A 63 -7.06 -10.12 -2.12
C ALA A 63 -5.58 -10.50 -2.01
N PRO A 64 -5.04 -11.34 -2.92
CA PRO A 64 -3.60 -11.63 -2.94
C PRO A 64 -2.76 -10.34 -3.07
N LEU A 65 -1.59 -10.31 -2.45
CA LEU A 65 -0.69 -9.14 -2.40
C LEU A 65 -0.47 -8.47 -3.78
N LEU A 66 -0.30 -9.29 -4.82
CA LEU A 66 0.04 -8.88 -6.18
C LEU A 66 -1.18 -8.69 -7.09
N GLY A 67 -2.38 -8.67 -6.51
CA GLY A 67 -3.64 -8.55 -7.24
C GLY A 67 -4.32 -9.91 -7.44
N GLY A 68 -5.63 -9.88 -7.70
CA GLY A 68 -6.43 -11.09 -7.87
C GLY A 68 -7.86 -10.94 -7.35
N PRO A 69 -8.60 -12.05 -7.27
CA PRO A 69 -10.00 -12.02 -6.83
C PRO A 69 -10.10 -11.55 -5.38
N MET A 70 -11.09 -10.69 -5.13
CA MET A 70 -11.44 -10.24 -3.79
C MET A 70 -12.26 -11.29 -3.07
N ARG A 71 -12.04 -11.40 -1.76
CA ARG A 71 -12.83 -12.20 -0.83
C ARG A 71 -13.40 -11.27 0.24
N LEU A 72 -14.70 -11.35 0.49
CA LEU A 72 -15.34 -10.61 1.57
C LEU A 72 -14.76 -11.03 2.92
N GLU A 73 -14.47 -10.05 3.76
CA GLU A 73 -13.95 -10.24 5.12
C GLU A 73 -14.97 -9.72 6.15
N SER A 74 -15.05 -10.39 7.29
CA SER A 74 -15.89 -9.97 8.43
C SER A 74 -15.01 -9.36 9.52
N LEU A 75 -14.22 -8.35 9.15
CA LEU A 75 -13.35 -7.62 10.07
C LEU A 75 -13.88 -6.20 10.25
N VAL A 76 -13.67 -5.65 11.44
CA VAL A 76 -13.94 -4.25 11.76
C VAL A 76 -12.63 -3.54 12.13
N PRO A 77 -12.55 -2.21 11.98
CA PRO A 77 -11.40 -1.47 12.45
C PRO A 77 -11.13 -1.76 13.93
N PHE A 78 -9.87 -2.05 14.26
CA PHE A 78 -9.47 -2.27 15.64
C PHE A 78 -9.76 -1.02 16.48
N ARG A 79 -10.22 -1.21 17.72
CA ARG A 79 -10.51 -0.11 18.64
C ARG A 79 -10.08 -0.45 20.06
N ALA A 80 -9.06 0.24 20.55
CA ALA A 80 -8.61 0.09 21.93
C ALA A 80 -9.55 0.80 22.92
N PRO A 81 -9.64 0.35 24.19
CA PRO A 81 -10.45 1.00 25.21
C PRO A 81 -10.13 2.50 25.42
N SER A 82 -8.85 2.87 25.32
CA SER A 82 -8.40 4.27 25.46
C SER A 82 -8.81 5.19 24.31
N TRP A 83 -9.36 4.63 23.22
CA TRP A 83 -9.82 5.37 22.05
C TRP A 83 -11.33 5.65 22.12
N SER A 84 -11.94 5.50 23.30
CA SER A 84 -13.36 5.75 23.54
C SER A 84 -13.78 7.18 23.23
N VAL A 85 -12.83 8.13 23.24
CA VAL A 85 -13.06 9.55 22.94
C VAL A 85 -13.28 9.84 21.46
N LEU A 86 -12.87 8.94 20.57
CA LEU A 86 -13.08 9.12 19.13
C LEU A 86 -14.54 8.86 18.76
N GLY A 87 -15.07 9.60 17.80
CA GLY A 87 -16.39 9.35 17.23
C GLY A 87 -16.39 8.15 16.27
N HIS A 88 -16.92 8.39 15.07
CA HIS A 88 -16.80 7.43 13.97
C HIS A 88 -15.32 7.23 13.63
N LEU A 89 -14.90 5.97 13.55
CA LEU A 89 -13.56 5.60 13.14
C LEU A 89 -13.66 5.00 11.75
N GLN A 90 -13.09 5.69 10.76
CA GLN A 90 -13.09 5.24 9.37
C GLN A 90 -12.04 4.15 9.17
N HIS A 91 -10.81 4.44 9.59
CA HIS A 91 -9.67 3.57 9.28
C HIS A 91 -8.59 3.62 10.37
N VAL A 92 -7.92 2.49 10.59
CA VAL A 92 -6.74 2.36 11.45
C VAL A 92 -5.63 1.67 10.67
N ALA A 93 -4.49 2.35 10.55
CA ALA A 93 -3.26 1.76 10.03
C ALA A 93 -2.28 1.54 11.18
N MET A 94 -2.06 0.27 11.50
CA MET A 94 -1.01 -0.16 12.41
C MET A 94 0.34 -0.09 11.70
N HIS A 95 1.36 0.47 12.35
CA HIS A 95 2.71 0.42 11.80
C HIS A 95 3.25 -1.02 11.89
N PRO A 96 3.88 -1.57 10.83
CA PRO A 96 4.34 -2.96 10.83
C PRO A 96 5.38 -3.25 11.93
N ASP A 97 6.36 -2.35 12.11
CA ASP A 97 7.50 -2.58 13.02
C ASP A 97 7.54 -1.71 14.28
N ARG A 98 6.66 -0.71 14.40
CA ARG A 98 6.69 0.28 15.49
C ARG A 98 5.40 0.19 16.28
N PRO A 99 5.44 0.42 17.61
CA PRO A 99 4.25 0.36 18.45
C PRO A 99 3.42 1.64 18.30
N VAL A 100 2.94 1.91 17.08
CA VAL A 100 2.19 3.12 16.75
C VAL A 100 1.08 2.80 15.74
N ALA A 101 -0.06 3.44 15.93
CA ALA A 101 -1.20 3.39 15.03
C ALA A 101 -1.56 4.81 14.62
N VAL A 102 -1.92 4.98 13.35
CA VAL A 102 -2.57 6.19 12.87
C VAL A 102 -4.03 5.86 12.55
N MET A 103 -4.93 6.78 12.85
CA MET A 103 -6.36 6.61 12.67
C MET A 103 -6.93 7.82 11.94
N ALA A 104 -7.90 7.60 11.06
CA ALA A 104 -8.81 8.65 10.59
C ALA A 104 -10.14 8.48 11.35
N ALA A 105 -10.52 9.48 12.13
CA ALA A 105 -11.69 9.43 12.97
C ALA A 105 -12.31 10.80 13.20
N VAL A 106 -13.58 10.84 13.58
CA VAL A 106 -14.26 12.07 13.96
C VAL A 106 -13.84 12.46 15.37
N ARG A 107 -13.34 13.69 15.53
CA ARG A 107 -13.08 14.30 16.85
C ARG A 107 -14.40 14.68 17.52
N ASP A 108 -14.45 14.64 18.85
CA ASP A 108 -15.61 15.15 19.58
C ASP A 108 -15.89 16.62 19.23
N GLY A 109 -17.13 16.91 18.81
CA GLY A 109 -17.56 18.24 18.35
C GLY A 109 -17.16 18.63 16.92
N ALA A 110 -16.50 17.77 16.15
CA ALA A 110 -16.21 17.97 14.73
C ALA A 110 -17.20 17.22 13.82
N ASP A 111 -17.34 17.68 12.59
CA ASP A 111 -18.13 17.08 11.50
C ASP A 111 -17.28 16.46 10.37
N HIS A 112 -15.96 16.57 10.48
CA HIS A 112 -14.96 16.05 9.54
C HIS A 112 -14.09 14.97 10.21
N LEU A 113 -13.41 14.19 9.37
CA LEU A 113 -12.41 13.21 9.80
C LEU A 113 -11.06 13.88 10.05
N ASP A 114 -10.50 13.64 11.22
CA ASP A 114 -9.18 14.08 11.66
C ASP A 114 -8.22 12.89 11.73
N LEU A 115 -6.92 13.12 11.56
CA LEU A 115 -5.89 12.13 11.87
C LEU A 115 -5.52 12.16 13.34
N PHE A 116 -5.36 10.96 13.90
CA PHE A 116 -4.89 10.73 15.26
C PHE A 116 -3.75 9.74 15.27
N LEU A 117 -2.89 9.86 16.28
CA LEU A 117 -1.80 8.94 16.56
C LEU A 117 -1.99 8.32 17.95
N SER A 118 -1.80 7.02 18.06
CA SER A 118 -1.77 6.32 19.35
C SER A 118 -0.55 5.40 19.41
N TYR A 119 0.06 5.32 20.59
CA TYR A 119 1.23 4.49 20.84
C TYR A 119 0.86 3.29 21.68
N ARG A 120 1.45 2.13 21.36
CA ARG A 120 1.36 0.93 22.18
C ARG A 120 2.48 0.92 23.21
N SER A 121 2.12 0.83 24.47
CA SER A 121 3.03 0.69 25.60
C SER A 121 3.58 -0.75 25.69
N PRO A 122 4.67 -0.98 26.45
CA PRO A 122 5.22 -2.32 26.65
C PRO A 122 4.27 -3.32 27.35
N ASP A 123 3.22 -2.83 28.00
CA ASP A 123 2.16 -3.64 28.62
C ASP A 123 0.98 -3.92 27.66
N ASP A 124 1.19 -3.70 26.35
CA ASP A 124 0.20 -3.81 25.27
C ASP A 124 -1.01 -2.87 25.37
N SER A 125 -1.00 -1.93 26.32
CA SER A 125 -2.01 -0.87 26.37
C SER A 125 -1.75 0.17 25.28
N TRP A 126 -2.82 0.75 24.74
CA TRP A 126 -2.72 1.86 23.79
C TRP A 126 -2.92 3.19 24.51
N SER A 127 -2.15 4.20 24.13
CA SER A 127 -2.31 5.57 24.64
C SER A 127 -3.66 6.16 24.18
N VAL A 128 -4.12 7.18 24.89
CA VAL A 128 -5.19 8.05 24.36
C VAL A 128 -4.72 8.61 23.01
N PRO A 129 -5.58 8.62 21.97
CA PRO A 129 -5.22 9.16 20.66
C PRO A 129 -4.92 10.66 20.77
N MET A 130 -3.80 11.08 20.19
CA MET A 130 -3.42 12.49 20.07
C MET A 130 -3.73 12.97 18.65
N PRO A 131 -4.43 14.10 18.48
CA PRO A 131 -4.67 14.64 17.14
C PRO A 131 -3.36 15.08 16.51
N LEU A 132 -3.24 14.90 15.19
CA LEU A 132 -2.11 15.39 14.41
C LEU A 132 -2.43 16.79 13.88
N ASP A 133 -2.53 17.78 14.78
CA ASP A 133 -2.99 19.15 14.47
C ASP A 133 -2.18 19.86 13.37
N GLY A 134 -0.93 19.46 13.14
CA GLY A 134 -0.09 20.00 12.05
C GLY A 134 -0.42 19.43 10.67
N LEU A 135 -1.21 18.35 10.61
CA LEU A 135 -1.63 17.64 9.40
C LEU A 135 -3.12 17.80 9.14
N ASN A 136 -3.91 17.88 10.21
CA ASN A 136 -5.35 18.01 10.13
C ASN A 136 -5.75 19.38 9.62
N THR A 137 -6.81 19.41 8.80
CA THR A 137 -7.35 20.64 8.24
C THR A 137 -8.73 20.94 8.84
N VAL A 138 -9.47 21.85 8.23
CA VAL A 138 -10.89 22.06 8.55
C VAL A 138 -11.81 21.15 7.74
N GLU A 139 -11.22 20.32 6.88
CA GLU A 139 -11.88 19.37 5.99
C GLU A 139 -11.45 17.93 6.37
N ASP A 140 -11.84 16.94 5.56
CA ASP A 140 -11.56 15.53 5.86
C ASP A 140 -10.12 15.07 5.57
N GLU A 141 -9.54 14.36 6.53
CA GLU A 141 -8.36 13.52 6.35
C GLU A 141 -8.69 12.02 6.46
N VAL A 142 -8.35 11.26 5.41
CA VAL A 142 -8.86 9.90 5.19
C VAL A 142 -7.79 8.92 4.73
N PHE A 143 -8.11 7.62 4.86
CA PHE A 143 -7.29 6.50 4.41
C PHE A 143 -5.79 6.61 4.76
N PRO A 144 -5.45 6.88 6.05
CA PRO A 144 -4.06 6.97 6.45
C PRO A 144 -3.37 5.60 6.34
N GLY A 145 -2.07 5.62 6.05
CA GLY A 145 -1.26 4.42 5.87
C GLY A 145 0.22 4.72 6.07
N TRP A 146 1.03 3.67 6.06
CA TRP A 146 2.47 3.79 6.27
C TRP A 146 3.24 3.56 4.96
N LEU A 147 4.18 4.45 4.66
CA LEU A 147 5.20 4.27 3.64
C LEU A 147 6.56 4.23 4.32
N GLY A 148 7.01 3.02 4.67
CA GLY A 148 8.11 2.84 5.61
C GLY A 148 7.78 3.53 6.94
N ALA A 149 8.59 4.50 7.34
CA ALA A 149 8.35 5.27 8.56
C ALA A 149 7.39 6.47 8.38
N ASP A 150 7.13 6.87 7.14
CA ASP A 150 6.37 8.08 6.84
C ASP A 150 4.88 7.79 6.80
N LEU A 151 4.11 8.81 7.16
CA LEU A 151 2.65 8.76 7.09
C LEU A 151 2.22 9.20 5.69
N VAL A 152 1.33 8.44 5.08
CA VAL A 152 0.63 8.82 3.84
C VAL A 152 -0.86 8.83 4.11
N TYR A 153 -1.56 9.81 3.59
CA TYR A 153 -3.01 9.99 3.81
C TYR A 153 -3.58 10.86 2.71
N ALA A 154 -4.90 10.91 2.59
CA ALA A 154 -5.53 11.89 1.72
C ALA A 154 -6.17 13.01 2.54
N SER A 155 -6.01 14.24 2.07
CA SER A 155 -6.65 15.44 2.64
C SER A 155 -7.54 16.08 1.59
N ARG A 156 -8.70 16.55 2.02
CA ARG A 156 -9.67 17.25 1.17
C ARG A 156 -9.31 18.74 1.10
N VAL A 157 -9.04 19.22 -0.10
CA VAL A 157 -8.70 20.63 -0.38
C VAL A 157 -9.52 21.08 -1.59
N ASP A 158 -10.24 22.19 -1.46
CA ASP A 158 -11.10 22.76 -2.51
C ASP A 158 -12.08 21.73 -3.12
N GLY A 159 -12.67 20.87 -2.27
CA GLY A 159 -13.62 19.84 -2.68
C GLY A 159 -13.00 18.56 -3.25
N HIS A 160 -11.67 18.48 -3.31
CA HIS A 160 -10.95 17.37 -3.92
C HIS A 160 -9.97 16.71 -2.95
N PHE A 161 -9.87 15.39 -3.00
CA PHE A 161 -8.88 14.66 -2.21
C PHE A 161 -7.54 14.60 -2.94
N HIS A 162 -6.47 14.84 -2.19
CA HIS A 162 -5.10 14.71 -2.66
C HIS A 162 -4.31 13.85 -1.70
N LEU A 163 -3.37 13.06 -2.22
CA LEU A 163 -2.47 12.25 -1.43
C LEU A 163 -1.35 13.14 -0.87
N HIS A 164 -1.11 13.03 0.43
CA HIS A 164 -0.10 13.76 1.17
C HIS A 164 0.86 12.79 1.86
N ARG A 165 2.10 13.23 2.06
CA ARG A 165 3.12 12.51 2.83
C ARG A 165 3.64 13.40 3.93
N ALA A 166 3.59 12.91 5.17
CA ALA A 166 4.25 13.52 6.31
C ALA A 166 5.47 12.69 6.70
N ALA A 167 6.64 13.34 6.76
CA ALA A 167 7.89 12.64 7.04
C ALA A 167 8.07 12.34 8.53
N ALA A 168 8.53 11.13 8.86
CA ALA A 168 8.92 10.79 10.23
C ALA A 168 10.09 11.66 10.73
N ALA A 169 10.99 12.07 9.82
CA ALA A 169 12.12 12.93 10.13
C ALA A 169 11.70 14.30 10.70
N THR A 170 10.51 14.77 10.34
CA THR A 170 9.90 16.00 10.85
C THR A 170 8.84 15.71 11.91
N GLN A 171 8.84 14.50 12.48
CA GLN A 171 7.86 14.04 13.48
C GLN A 171 6.41 14.20 13.01
N TRP A 172 6.17 14.09 11.71
CA TRP A 172 4.86 14.27 11.09
C TRP A 172 4.20 15.63 11.41
N LEU A 173 5.00 16.67 11.60
CA LEU A 173 4.50 18.02 11.93
C LEU A 173 3.92 18.77 10.72
N ARG A 174 4.24 18.32 9.50
CA ARG A 174 3.78 18.88 8.23
C ARG A 174 3.73 17.79 7.17
N ALA A 175 2.87 17.98 6.18
CA ALA A 175 2.81 17.12 5.01
C ALA A 175 3.04 17.90 3.72
N GLU A 176 3.53 17.19 2.72
CA GLU A 176 3.66 17.66 1.36
C GLU A 176 2.72 16.86 0.45
N ARG A 177 2.12 17.54 -0.52
CA ARG A 177 1.30 16.89 -1.54
C ARG A 177 2.18 15.99 -2.41
N MET A 178 1.75 14.76 -2.60
CA MET A 178 2.44 13.80 -3.45
C MET A 178 2.07 14.02 -4.92
N THR A 179 3.07 13.91 -5.80
CA THR A 179 2.88 13.79 -7.25
C THR A 179 3.17 12.36 -7.67
N LEU A 180 2.19 11.71 -8.31
CA LEU A 180 2.32 10.34 -8.78
C LEU A 180 2.59 10.37 -10.28
N GLU A 181 3.87 10.44 -10.65
CA GLU A 181 4.29 10.47 -12.04
C GLU A 181 3.74 9.27 -12.83
N GLY A 182 3.33 9.53 -14.07
CA GLY A 182 2.79 8.52 -14.98
C GLY A 182 1.36 8.07 -14.69
N MET A 183 0.68 8.65 -13.68
CA MET A 183 -0.71 8.33 -13.37
C MET A 183 -1.64 9.36 -14.02
N PRO A 184 -2.52 8.95 -14.96
CA PRO A 184 -3.45 9.87 -15.66
C PRO A 184 -4.65 10.28 -14.79
N HIS A 185 -4.54 10.18 -13.46
CA HIS A 185 -5.64 10.40 -12.53
C HIS A 185 -5.45 11.74 -11.80
N VAL A 186 -6.56 12.43 -11.58
CA VAL A 186 -6.56 13.79 -11.01
C VAL A 186 -6.41 13.76 -9.49
N HIS A 187 -6.89 12.67 -8.88
CA HIS A 187 -6.93 12.50 -7.43
C HIS A 187 -6.44 11.11 -7.06
N ALA A 188 -5.44 11.06 -6.18
CA ALA A 188 -5.07 9.87 -5.45
C ALA A 188 -5.51 10.04 -4.00
N VAL A 189 -6.18 9.04 -3.45
CA VAL A 189 -6.90 9.15 -2.17
C VAL A 189 -6.50 8.09 -1.15
N GLY A 190 -5.64 7.15 -1.53
CA GLY A 190 -5.12 6.12 -0.63
C GLY A 190 -3.95 5.41 -1.27
N MET A 191 -3.06 4.84 -0.47
CA MET A 191 -1.89 4.14 -0.98
C MET A 191 -1.41 3.09 0.03
N HIS A 192 -0.95 1.95 -0.49
CA HIS A 192 -0.28 0.93 0.30
C HIS A 192 0.91 0.35 -0.45
N GLU A 193 2.01 0.09 0.26
CA GLU A 193 3.20 -0.55 -0.28
C GLU A 193 3.06 -2.08 -0.20
N ALA A 194 2.97 -2.74 -1.36
CA ALA A 194 2.84 -4.19 -1.47
C ALA A 194 4.18 -4.89 -1.78
N GLY A 195 5.28 -4.20 -1.50
CA GLY A 195 6.63 -4.65 -1.78
C GLY A 195 7.53 -3.52 -2.28
N PRO A 196 8.81 -3.83 -2.57
CA PRO A 196 9.85 -2.82 -2.79
C PRO A 196 9.55 -1.86 -3.95
N ASN A 197 8.82 -2.33 -4.98
CA ASN A 197 8.55 -1.59 -6.21
C ASN A 197 7.09 -1.64 -6.64
N LEU A 198 6.18 -2.06 -5.75
CA LEU A 198 4.75 -2.08 -6.05
C LEU A 198 4.02 -1.33 -4.94
N ARG A 199 3.25 -0.32 -5.36
CA ARG A 199 2.27 0.33 -4.52
C ARG A 199 0.92 0.16 -5.15
N TRP A 200 -0.08 -0.18 -4.36
CA TRP A 200 -1.47 -0.05 -4.75
C TRP A 200 -1.91 1.36 -4.41
N VAL A 201 -2.52 2.05 -5.36
CA VAL A 201 -2.98 3.41 -5.17
C VAL A 201 -4.46 3.49 -5.49
N THR A 202 -5.24 4.04 -4.56
CA THR A 202 -6.63 4.41 -4.82
C THR A 202 -6.65 5.73 -5.60
N VAL A 203 -7.31 5.73 -6.74
CA VAL A 203 -7.40 6.87 -7.65
C VAL A 203 -8.84 7.15 -8.05
N GLN A 204 -9.11 8.40 -8.43
CA GLN A 204 -10.37 8.82 -9.05
C GLN A 204 -10.10 9.47 -10.41
N GLN A 205 -10.90 9.11 -11.43
CA GLN A 205 -10.80 9.71 -12.76
C GLN A 205 -11.37 11.13 -12.82
N GLU A 206 -10.80 11.94 -13.71
CA GLU A 206 -11.29 13.26 -14.09
C GLU A 206 -12.75 13.14 -14.57
N ARG A 207 -13.70 13.83 -13.90
CA ARG A 207 -15.19 13.78 -14.06
C ARG A 207 -15.99 12.98 -13.01
N GLY A 208 -15.38 12.54 -11.91
CA GLY A 208 -16.14 12.01 -10.77
C GLY A 208 -16.61 10.56 -10.93
N GLY A 209 -15.74 9.70 -11.50
CA GLY A 209 -15.99 8.26 -11.54
C GLY A 209 -15.80 7.57 -10.18
N PRO A 210 -16.08 6.25 -10.10
CA PRO A 210 -15.83 5.47 -8.89
C PRO A 210 -14.34 5.46 -8.53
N LEU A 211 -14.08 5.18 -7.26
CA LEU A 211 -12.71 4.96 -6.79
C LEU A 211 -12.21 3.64 -7.34
N LYS A 212 -10.97 3.64 -7.83
CA LYS A 212 -10.32 2.46 -8.40
C LYS A 212 -8.98 2.25 -7.72
N VAL A 213 -8.55 1.01 -7.60
CA VAL A 213 -7.21 0.71 -7.07
C VAL A 213 -6.34 0.24 -8.22
N VAL A 214 -5.28 0.98 -8.52
CA VAL A 214 -4.36 0.70 -9.64
C VAL A 214 -2.95 0.44 -9.13
N PRO A 215 -2.15 -0.38 -9.83
CA PRO A 215 -0.76 -0.55 -9.48
C PRO A 215 0.05 0.69 -9.88
N TRP A 216 0.89 1.17 -8.97
CA TRP A 216 1.86 2.22 -9.20
C TRP A 216 3.24 1.72 -8.78
N THR A 217 4.13 1.60 -9.75
CA THR A 217 5.52 1.18 -9.50
C THR A 217 6.45 2.36 -9.22
N GLY A 218 5.91 3.59 -9.21
CA GLY A 218 6.73 4.80 -9.13
C GLY A 218 7.68 4.94 -10.32
N TYR A 219 7.21 4.51 -11.52
CA TYR A 219 8.00 4.24 -12.73
C TYR A 219 9.26 5.10 -12.82
N ASN A 220 10.36 4.53 -12.34
CA ASN A 220 11.69 5.00 -12.63
C ASN A 220 12.47 3.81 -13.17
N PRO A 221 12.60 3.67 -14.51
CA PRO A 221 13.21 2.51 -15.15
C PRO A 221 14.68 2.30 -14.71
N SER A 222 15.31 3.33 -14.14
CA SER A 222 16.69 3.28 -13.64
C SER A 222 16.83 2.80 -12.20
N LYS A 223 15.74 2.62 -11.44
CA LYS A 223 15.82 2.28 -10.01
C LYS A 223 16.15 0.79 -9.83
N SER A 224 17.19 0.51 -9.06
CA SER A 224 17.57 -0.86 -8.70
C SER A 224 16.51 -1.51 -7.80
N LEU A 225 16.36 -2.83 -7.91
CA LEU A 225 15.60 -3.67 -6.98
C LEU A 225 16.14 -3.46 -5.56
N ALA A 226 15.23 -3.49 -4.58
CA ALA A 226 15.60 -3.28 -3.18
C ALA A 226 16.58 -4.34 -2.70
N THR A 227 17.56 -3.90 -1.91
CA THR A 227 18.58 -4.77 -1.31
C THR A 227 17.98 -5.79 -0.34
N GLY A 228 18.56 -6.99 -0.26
CA GLY A 228 18.19 -8.03 0.70
C GLY A 228 17.20 -9.07 0.17
N TRP A 229 16.84 -9.02 -1.11
CA TRP A 229 16.01 -10.04 -1.76
C TRP A 229 16.87 -11.11 -2.42
N THR A 230 16.44 -12.37 -2.32
CA THR A 230 17.12 -13.50 -2.94
C THR A 230 16.08 -14.38 -3.62
N LEU A 231 16.31 -14.70 -4.89
CA LEU A 231 15.52 -15.65 -5.64
C LEU A 231 16.17 -17.03 -5.54
N CYS A 232 15.42 -18.07 -5.17
CA CYS A 232 15.94 -19.43 -5.06
C CYS A 232 15.14 -20.42 -5.91
N LEU A 233 15.85 -21.32 -6.58
CA LEU A 233 15.29 -22.49 -7.23
C LEU A 233 14.91 -23.53 -6.17
N ASP A 234 13.79 -24.20 -6.37
CA ASP A 234 13.30 -25.19 -5.41
C ASP A 234 13.95 -26.57 -5.65
N ALA A 235 14.57 -27.14 -4.61
CA ALA A 235 15.21 -28.46 -4.64
C ALA A 235 14.22 -29.54 -4.21
N PRO A 236 14.17 -30.73 -4.84
CA PRO A 236 15.25 -31.36 -5.63
C PRO A 236 15.10 -31.25 -7.17
N ALA A 237 14.06 -30.59 -7.69
CA ALA A 237 13.78 -30.59 -9.13
C ALA A 237 14.77 -29.73 -9.96
N CYS A 238 15.52 -28.85 -9.30
CA CYS A 238 16.43 -27.88 -9.92
C CYS A 238 17.90 -28.09 -9.47
N ASP A 239 18.29 -29.33 -9.12
CA ASP A 239 19.66 -29.64 -8.67
C ASP A 239 20.68 -29.41 -9.79
N GLY A 240 21.71 -28.61 -9.51
CA GLY A 240 22.72 -28.19 -10.48
C GLY A 240 22.30 -27.10 -11.49
N ALA A 241 21.07 -26.59 -11.43
CA ALA A 241 20.61 -25.49 -12.30
C ALA A 241 21.17 -24.13 -11.86
N THR A 242 21.37 -23.22 -12.82
CA THR A 242 21.84 -21.85 -12.56
C THR A 242 20.76 -20.82 -12.89
N LEU A 243 20.74 -19.71 -12.17
CA LEU A 243 19.80 -18.64 -12.43
C LEU A 243 20.52 -17.53 -13.18
N GLN A 244 19.99 -17.12 -14.34
CA GLN A 244 20.51 -15.99 -15.12
C GLN A 244 19.48 -14.86 -15.20
N ILE A 245 19.96 -13.64 -15.01
CA ILE A 245 19.21 -12.41 -15.22
C ILE A 245 19.87 -11.67 -16.36
N ARG A 246 19.08 -11.25 -17.34
CA ARG A 246 19.55 -10.54 -18.54
C ARG A 246 18.86 -9.19 -18.66
N THR A 247 19.44 -8.25 -19.38
CA THR A 247 18.76 -6.97 -19.67
C THR A 247 17.63 -7.17 -20.70
N SER A 248 16.78 -6.17 -20.88
CA SER A 248 15.81 -6.11 -21.98
C SER A 248 16.47 -6.26 -23.37
N ALA A 249 17.73 -5.85 -23.51
CA ALA A 249 18.57 -6.03 -24.71
C ALA A 249 19.26 -7.41 -24.79
N GLY A 250 19.07 -8.30 -23.80
CA GLY A 250 19.58 -9.67 -23.78
C GLY A 250 20.99 -9.84 -23.21
N ALA A 251 21.63 -8.77 -22.74
CA ALA A 251 22.95 -8.84 -22.10
C ALA A 251 22.85 -9.53 -20.73
N LEU A 252 23.86 -10.27 -20.28
CA LEU A 252 23.84 -10.89 -18.94
C LEU A 252 24.04 -9.82 -17.86
N ALA A 253 23.06 -9.66 -16.98
CA ALA A 253 23.08 -8.71 -15.86
C ALA A 253 23.57 -9.38 -14.56
N ALA A 254 23.14 -10.61 -14.27
CA ALA A 254 23.64 -11.42 -13.16
C ALA A 254 23.49 -12.93 -13.40
N GLN A 255 24.29 -13.72 -12.70
CA GLN A 255 24.23 -15.19 -12.72
C GLN A 255 24.53 -15.75 -11.32
N SER A 256 23.81 -16.77 -10.89
CA SER A 256 24.07 -17.45 -9.61
C SER A 256 25.18 -18.48 -9.70
N GLU A 257 25.91 -18.65 -8.59
CA GLU A 257 26.85 -19.77 -8.38
C GLU A 257 26.16 -21.03 -7.83
N GLY A 258 24.86 -20.97 -7.55
CA GLY A 258 24.05 -22.07 -7.04
C GLY A 258 22.54 -21.85 -7.23
N ALA A 259 21.71 -22.51 -6.43
CA ALA A 259 20.26 -22.42 -6.55
C ALA A 259 19.68 -21.02 -6.24
N CYS A 260 20.44 -20.14 -5.59
CA CYS A 260 19.97 -18.83 -5.16
C CYS A 260 20.76 -17.67 -5.78
N LEU A 261 20.08 -16.57 -6.13
CA LEU A 261 20.67 -15.33 -6.64
C LEU A 261 20.18 -14.13 -5.83
N SER A 262 21.12 -13.31 -5.36
CA SER A 262 20.79 -11.99 -4.78
C SER A 262 20.31 -11.05 -5.88
N LEU A 263 19.28 -10.28 -5.58
CA LEU A 263 18.69 -9.32 -6.52
C LEU A 263 19.25 -7.90 -6.35
N ASP A 264 20.26 -7.75 -5.49
CA ASP A 264 20.82 -6.47 -5.11
C ASP A 264 21.49 -5.79 -6.31
N GLY A 265 21.10 -4.54 -6.59
CA GLY A 265 21.70 -3.73 -7.65
C GLY A 265 21.14 -3.97 -9.06
N LEU A 266 20.28 -4.98 -9.26
CA LEU A 266 19.65 -5.26 -10.55
C LEU A 266 18.56 -4.24 -10.89
N HIS A 267 18.37 -3.92 -12.17
CA HIS A 267 17.40 -2.93 -12.59
C HIS A 267 16.04 -3.57 -12.91
N MET A 268 14.97 -2.80 -12.75
CA MET A 268 13.60 -3.30 -12.99
C MET A 268 13.32 -3.71 -14.45
N GLU A 269 14.13 -3.27 -15.41
CA GLU A 269 13.99 -3.60 -16.84
C GLU A 269 14.70 -4.91 -17.24
N ASP A 270 15.42 -5.53 -16.32
CA ASP A 270 16.10 -6.78 -16.58
C ASP A 270 15.08 -7.93 -16.75
N VAL A 271 15.20 -8.66 -17.86
CA VAL A 271 14.41 -9.83 -18.23
C VAL A 271 15.10 -11.12 -17.77
N TRP A 272 14.33 -12.02 -17.17
CA TRP A 272 14.85 -13.13 -16.39
C TRP A 272 14.76 -14.41 -17.22
N LYS A 273 15.79 -15.27 -17.16
CA LYS A 273 15.75 -16.57 -17.80
C LYS A 273 16.41 -17.62 -16.93
N VAL A 274 15.66 -18.65 -16.54
CA VAL A 274 16.21 -19.82 -15.85
C VAL A 274 16.86 -20.74 -16.88
N THR A 275 18.12 -21.14 -16.65
CA THR A 275 18.88 -22.05 -17.51
C THR A 275 19.64 -23.10 -16.72
#